data_AF-A0A2R8BQN1-F1
#
_entry.id   AF-A0A2R8BQN1-F1
#
_cell.length_a   1.000
_cell.length_b   1.000
_cell.length_c   1.000
_cell.angle_alpha   90.00
_cell.angle_beta   90.00
_cell.angle_gamma   90.00
#
_symmetry.space_group_name_H-M   'P 1'
#
loop_
_entity.id
_entity.type
_entity.pdbx_description
1 polymer ?
#
loop_
_entity_poly.entity_id
_entity_poly.type
_entity_poly.pdbx_seq_one_letter_code
_entity_poly.pdbx_strand_id
1 'polypeptide(L)'
;MTVIRLDDEESGNAKAALDLADEQVMEMLAALTRAKDRIFAEEDVSDAEVRQRLASVQKSIQHVFDERKRFDELRKKHAGIVHDYAIDFDWARDEIGRRLDRLRVAKDAGGVPGEPV
;
A
#
# COMPACT_ATOMS: atom_id res chain seq x y z
N MET A 1 -0.27 24.79 13.89
CA MET A 1 -0.63 23.36 13.74
C MET A 1 0.33 22.79 12.73
N THR A 2 1.33 22.04 13.21
CA THR A 2 2.38 21.46 12.36
C THR A 2 1.79 20.23 11.67
N VAL A 3 1.40 20.37 10.41
CA VAL A 3 1.08 19.23 9.58
C VAL A 3 2.40 18.60 9.22
N ILE A 4 2.71 17.44 9.80
CA ILE A 4 3.82 16.60 9.35
C ILE A 4 3.40 16.10 7.96
N ARG A 5 3.81 16.82 6.92
CA ARG A 5 3.84 16.24 5.59
C ARG A 5 4.96 15.21 5.66
N LEU A 6 4.63 13.94 5.46
CA LEU A 6 5.63 13.02 4.94
C LEU A 6 6.01 13.64 3.60
N ASP A 7 7.26 14.07 3.45
CA ASP A 7 7.70 14.72 2.22
C ASP A 7 7.30 13.85 1.03
N ASP A 8 6.86 14.45 -0.07
CA ASP A 8 6.37 13.70 -1.24
C ASP A 8 7.42 12.70 -1.76
N GLU A 9 8.71 12.99 -1.52
CA GLU A 9 9.84 12.11 -1.77
C GLU A 9 9.87 10.87 -0.85
N GLU A 10 9.53 11.00 0.44
CA GLU A 10 9.48 9.89 1.38
C GLU A 10 8.29 8.96 1.10
N SER A 11 7.15 9.54 0.72
CA SER A 11 5.98 8.78 0.25
C SER A 11 6.26 8.08 -1.09
N GLY A 12 6.94 8.77 -2.02
CA GLY A 12 7.42 8.21 -3.28
C GLY A 12 8.43 7.06 -3.08
N ASN A 13 9.36 7.20 -2.15
CA ASN A 13 10.34 6.17 -1.79
C ASN A 13 9.68 4.96 -1.13
N ALA A 14 8.70 5.17 -0.24
CA ALA A 14 7.94 4.09 0.37
C ALA A 14 7.16 3.30 -0.69
N LYS A 15 6.54 3.99 -1.66
CA LYS A 15 5.86 3.34 -2.79
C LYS A 15 6.84 2.56 -3.67
N ALA A 16 7.97 3.14 -4.05
CA ALA A 16 8.99 2.48 -4.85
C ALA A 16 9.56 1.23 -4.15
N ALA A 17 9.75 1.29 -2.83
CA ALA A 17 10.19 0.14 -2.04
C ALA A 17 9.14 -0.98 -2.01
N LEU A 18 7.84 -0.64 -1.93
CA LEU A 18 6.75 -1.62 -2.00
C LEU A 18 6.63 -2.26 -3.39
N ASP A 19 6.79 -1.47 -4.46
CA ASP A 19 6.74 -1.97 -5.83
C ASP A 19 7.92 -2.93 -6.09
N LEU A 20 9.13 -2.56 -5.65
CA LEU A 20 10.31 -3.43 -5.71
C LEU A 20 10.12 -4.74 -4.94
N ALA A 21 9.49 -4.68 -3.76
CA ALA A 21 9.21 -5.86 -2.95
C ALA A 21 8.20 -6.81 -3.65
N ASP A 22 7.18 -6.26 -4.30
CA ASP A 22 6.21 -7.05 -5.09
C ASP A 22 6.90 -7.75 -6.28
N GLU A 23 7.81 -7.06 -6.98
CA GLU A 23 8.62 -7.67 -8.05
C GLU A 23 9.47 -8.83 -7.52
N GLN A 24 10.14 -8.64 -6.38
CA GLN A 24 10.95 -9.67 -5.73
C GLN A 24 10.12 -10.88 -5.29
N VAL A 25 8.91 -10.67 -4.77
CA VAL A 25 7.97 -11.74 -4.42
C VAL A 25 7.64 -12.59 -5.65
N MET A 26 7.35 -11.96 -6.78
CA MET A 26 7.02 -12.67 -8.03
C MET A 26 8.22 -13.44 -8.57
N GLU A 27 9.42 -12.86 -8.51
CA GLU A 27 10.66 -13.54 -8.90
C GLU A 27 10.94 -14.78 -8.02
N MET A 28 10.76 -14.64 -6.71
CA MET A 28 10.94 -15.74 -5.76
C MET A 28 9.93 -16.87 -5.98
N LEU A 29 8.66 -16.54 -6.25
CA LEU A 29 7.65 -17.54 -6.59
C LEU A 29 8.05 -18.31 -7.86
N ALA A 30 8.51 -17.62 -8.91
CA ALA A 30 8.99 -18.26 -10.13
C ALA A 30 10.20 -19.17 -9.86
N ALA A 31 11.15 -18.74 -9.03
CA ALA A 31 12.29 -19.56 -8.63
C ALA A 31 11.87 -20.82 -7.85
N LEU A 32 10.89 -20.70 -6.95
CA LEU A 32 10.34 -21.82 -6.18
C LEU A 32 9.57 -22.81 -7.08
N THR A 33 8.85 -22.32 -8.09
CA THR A 33 8.23 -23.19 -9.11
C THR A 33 9.29 -23.99 -9.87
N ARG A 34 10.37 -23.35 -10.32
CA ARG A 34 11.48 -24.05 -10.99
C ARG A 34 12.16 -25.06 -10.06
N ALA A 35 12.32 -24.73 -8.78
CA ALA A 35 12.88 -25.65 -7.79
C ALA A 35 12.01 -26.89 -7.61
N LYS A 36 10.68 -26.72 -7.54
CA LYS A 36 9.70 -27.80 -7.52
C LYS A 36 9.83 -28.70 -8.75
N ASP A 37 9.93 -28.11 -9.95
CA ASP A 37 10.03 -28.88 -11.20
C ASP A 37 11.33 -29.67 -11.27
N ARG A 38 12.45 -29.13 -10.78
CA ARG A 38 13.73 -29.86 -10.66
C ARG A 38 13.65 -31.06 -9.73
N ILE A 39 12.96 -30.93 -8.59
CA ILE A 39 12.76 -32.04 -7.65
C ILE A 39 12.01 -33.20 -8.32
N PHE A 40 11.01 -32.90 -9.16
CA PHE A 40 10.26 -33.94 -9.87
C PHE A 40 11.01 -34.54 -11.06
N ALA A 41 12.06 -33.89 -11.56
CA ALA A 41 12.86 -34.37 -12.69
C ALA A 41 14.05 -35.26 -12.27
N GLU A 42 14.38 -35.32 -10.98
CA GLU A 42 15.46 -36.19 -10.46
C GLU A 42 14.97 -37.65 -10.37
N GLU A 43 15.50 -38.53 -11.23
CA GLU A 43 15.10 -39.95 -11.30
C GLU A 43 15.61 -40.81 -10.12
N ASP A 44 16.61 -40.34 -9.36
CA ASP A 44 17.35 -41.14 -8.35
C ASP A 44 17.13 -40.68 -6.90
N VAL A 45 16.07 -39.91 -6.63
CA VAL A 45 15.75 -39.40 -5.28
C VAL A 45 14.60 -40.18 -4.67
N SER A 46 14.74 -40.58 -3.40
CA SER A 46 13.66 -41.30 -2.71
C SER A 46 12.42 -40.43 -2.52
N ASP A 47 11.23 -41.05 -2.56
CA ASP A 47 9.95 -40.37 -2.29
C ASP A 47 9.94 -39.59 -0.96
N ALA A 48 10.63 -40.11 0.06
CA ALA A 48 10.73 -39.46 1.37
C ALA A 48 11.51 -38.14 1.27
N GLU A 49 12.59 -38.13 0.51
CA GLU A 49 13.44 -36.96 0.29
C GLU A 49 12.75 -35.94 -0.63
N VAL A 50 12.05 -36.40 -1.67
CA VAL A 50 11.18 -35.56 -2.52
C VAL A 50 10.14 -34.82 -1.66
N ARG A 51 9.45 -35.53 -0.76
CA ARG A 51 8.46 -34.93 0.16
C ARG A 51 9.09 -33.90 1.10
N GLN A 52 10.26 -34.18 1.64
CA GLN A 52 10.98 -33.24 2.52
C GLN A 52 11.36 -31.95 1.78
N ARG A 53 11.90 -32.08 0.57
CA ARG A 53 12.28 -30.93 -0.27
C ARG A 53 11.04 -30.11 -0.67
N LEU A 54 9.94 -30.76 -1.06
CA LEU A 54 8.66 -30.11 -1.35
C LEU A 54 8.08 -29.36 -0.14
N ALA A 55 8.14 -29.95 1.05
CA ALA A 55 7.67 -29.29 2.27
C ALA A 55 8.46 -28.01 2.58
N SER A 56 9.78 -28.00 2.29
CA SER A 56 10.58 -26.78 2.42
C SER A 56 10.16 -25.72 1.42
N VAL A 57 9.92 -26.10 0.15
CA VAL A 57 9.43 -25.17 -0.88
C VAL A 57 8.07 -24.56 -0.48
N GLN A 58 7.14 -25.38 0.01
CA GLN A 58 5.84 -24.91 0.49
C GLN A 58 5.95 -23.92 1.65
N LYS A 59 6.84 -24.19 2.62
CA LYS A 59 7.11 -23.25 3.73
C LYS A 59 7.66 -21.92 3.23
N SER A 60 8.58 -21.95 2.27
CA SER A 60 9.09 -20.72 1.66
C SER A 60 7.98 -19.94 0.94
N ILE A 61 7.12 -20.62 0.17
CA ILE A 61 5.95 -19.98 -0.48
C ILE A 61 5.04 -19.32 0.56
N GLN A 62 4.74 -20.02 1.66
CA GLN A 62 3.89 -19.47 2.72
C GLN A 62 4.51 -18.21 3.34
N HIS A 63 5.82 -18.23 3.62
CA HIS A 63 6.54 -17.07 4.15
C HIS A 63 6.46 -15.86 3.21
N VAL A 64 6.56 -16.09 1.90
CA VAL A 64 6.41 -15.05 0.88
C VAL A 64 5.01 -14.44 0.89
N PHE A 65 3.97 -15.26 1.02
CA PHE A 65 2.60 -14.75 1.12
C PHE A 65 2.34 -13.96 2.39
N ASP A 66 2.90 -14.39 3.52
CA ASP A 66 2.76 -13.69 4.80
C ASP A 66 3.44 -12.31 4.73
N GLU A 67 4.60 -12.22 4.09
CA GLU A 67 5.30 -10.95 3.89
C GLU A 67 4.52 -10.01 2.95
N ARG A 68 3.94 -10.55 1.86
CA ARG A 68 3.07 -9.76 0.97
C ARG A 68 1.87 -9.18 1.69
N LYS A 69 1.22 -9.95 2.57
CA LYS A 69 0.11 -9.44 3.39
C LYS A 69 0.55 -8.27 4.29
N ARG A 70 1.74 -8.35 4.88
CA ARG A 70 2.31 -7.26 5.68
C ARG A 70 2.56 -6.01 4.83
N PHE A 71 3.05 -6.17 3.60
CA PHE A 71 3.23 -5.05 2.68
C PHE A 71 1.89 -4.43 2.26
N ASP A 72 0.86 -5.23 2.01
CA ASP A 72 -0.49 -4.71 1.72
C ASP A 72 -1.06 -3.90 2.90
N GLU A 73 -0.85 -4.35 4.13
CA GLU A 73 -1.25 -3.61 5.34
C GLU A 73 -0.48 -2.30 5.48
N LEU A 74 0.84 -2.31 5.24
CA LEU A 74 1.68 -1.11 5.26
C LEU A 74 1.28 -0.13 4.16
N ARG A 75 1.00 -0.61 2.95
CA ARG A 75 0.52 0.19 1.82
C ARG A 75 -0.77 0.92 2.18
N LYS A 76 -1.75 0.22 2.77
CA LYS A 76 -3.01 0.82 3.23
C LYS A 76 -2.79 1.90 4.28
N LYS A 77 -1.89 1.67 5.25
CA LYS A 77 -1.52 2.65 6.28
C LYS A 77 -0.87 3.91 5.68
N HIS A 78 0.10 3.73 4.77
CA HIS A 78 0.81 4.86 4.12
C HIS A 78 -0.10 5.69 3.22
N ALA A 79 -1.06 5.06 2.53
CA ALA A 79 -2.02 5.76 1.69
C ALA A 79 -3.12 6.51 2.49
N GLY A 80 -3.06 6.50 3.83
CA GLY A 80 -4.10 7.11 4.67
C GLY A 80 -5.47 6.44 4.53
N ILE A 81 -5.51 5.19 4.06
CA ILE A 81 -6.75 4.44 3.84
C ILE A 81 -7.23 3.92 5.19
N VAL A 82 -8.24 4.58 5.76
CA VAL A 82 -9.00 4.09 6.91
C VAL A 82 -10.36 3.63 6.38
N HIS A 83 -10.68 2.34 6.58
CA HIS A 83 -11.94 1.70 6.14
C HIS A 83 -12.20 1.68 4.61
N ASP A 84 -11.18 1.48 3.78
CA ASP A 84 -11.28 1.43 2.29
C ASP A 84 -11.74 2.73 1.61
N TYR A 85 -11.75 3.85 2.33
CA TYR A 85 -11.92 5.19 1.76
C TYR A 85 -10.62 5.98 1.89
N ALA A 86 -10.13 6.53 0.78
CA ALA A 86 -9.06 7.52 0.78
C ALA A 86 -9.68 8.92 0.82
N ILE A 87 -9.33 9.73 1.81
CA ILE A 87 -9.66 11.15 1.82
C ILE A 87 -8.58 11.87 1.02
N ASP A 88 -8.98 12.48 -0.10
CA ASP A 88 -8.11 13.40 -0.85
C ASP A 88 -7.94 14.68 -0.02
N PHE A 89 -6.81 14.75 0.68
CA PHE A 89 -6.49 15.90 1.54
C PHE A 89 -6.21 17.17 0.75
N ASP A 90 -5.80 17.07 -0.52
CA ASP A 90 -5.54 18.25 -1.33
C ASP A 90 -6.86 18.85 -1.81
N TRP A 91 -7.76 18.02 -2.31
CA TRP A 91 -9.13 18.46 -2.62
C TRP A 91 -9.84 19.00 -1.37
N ALA A 92 -9.70 18.33 -0.22
CA ALA A 92 -10.33 18.78 1.02
C ALA A 92 -9.78 20.14 1.48
N ARG A 93 -8.46 20.37 1.36
CA ARG A 93 -7.84 21.67 1.69
C ARG A 93 -8.35 22.76 0.75
N ASP A 94 -8.42 22.49 -0.55
CA ASP A 94 -8.93 23.44 -1.53
C ASP A 94 -10.39 23.80 -1.23
N GLU A 95 -11.22 22.81 -0.92
CA GLU A 95 -12.62 23.03 -0.61
C GLU A 95 -12.82 23.82 0.70
N ILE A 96 -12.04 23.51 1.74
CA ILE A 96 -12.05 24.27 2.99
C ILE A 96 -11.58 25.72 2.74
N GLY A 97 -10.50 25.90 1.97
CA GLY A 97 -9.98 27.21 1.59
C GLY A 97 -11.05 28.05 0.89
N ARG A 98 -11.68 27.50 -0.15
CA ARG A 98 -12.78 28.17 -0.87
C ARG A 98 -13.94 28.58 0.04
N ARG A 99 -14.33 27.72 0.99
CA ARG A 99 -15.41 28.04 1.95
C ARG A 99 -15.01 29.15 2.91
N LEU A 100 -13.78 29.11 3.42
CA LEU A 100 -13.25 30.16 4.29
C LEU A 100 -13.16 31.49 3.56
N ASP A 101 -12.76 31.50 2.29
CA ASP A 101 -12.72 32.71 1.47
C ASP A 101 -14.11 33.29 1.24
N ARG A 102 -15.12 32.45 0.96
CA ARG A 102 -16.51 32.91 0.89
C ARG A 102 -16.99 33.50 2.22
N LEU A 103 -16.63 32.88 3.35
CA LEU A 103 -16.98 33.41 4.67
C LEU A 103 -16.29 34.74 4.96
N ARG A 104 -15.04 34.93 4.54
CA ARG A 104 -14.34 36.23 4.64
C ARG A 104 -15.02 37.29 3.81
N VAL A 105 -15.33 36.98 2.54
CA VAL A 105 -16.06 37.90 1.65
C VAL A 105 -17.43 38.26 2.21
N ALA A 106 -18.17 37.28 2.75
CA ALA A 106 -19.48 37.53 3.37
C ALA A 106 -19.38 38.37 4.66
N LYS A 107 -18.32 38.18 5.46
CA LYS A 107 -18.04 39.00 6.64
C LYS A 107 -17.75 40.46 6.27
N ASP A 108 -17.00 40.68 5.19
CA ASP A 108 -16.66 42.02 4.70
C ASP A 108 -17.82 42.69 3.93
N ALA A 109 -18.85 41.91 3.54
CA ALA A 109 -20.04 42.41 2.83
C ALA A 109 -21.06 43.13 3.74
N GLY A 110 -20.81 43.25 5.04
CA GLY A 110 -21.57 44.11 5.96
C GLY A 110 -23.02 43.68 6.26
N GLY A 111 -23.50 42.57 5.70
CA GLY A 111 -24.84 42.04 5.96
C GLY A 111 -25.17 40.83 5.08
N VAL A 112 -26.06 39.96 5.57
CA VAL A 112 -26.58 38.83 4.81
C VAL A 112 -27.74 39.36 3.94
N PRO A 113 -27.74 39.16 2.60
CA PRO A 113 -28.85 39.59 1.77
C PRO A 113 -30.14 38.86 2.19
N GLY A 114 -31.07 39.59 2.81
CA GLY A 114 -32.39 39.06 3.19
C GLY A 114 -32.87 39.38 4.61
N GLU A 115 -32.07 40.00 5.47
CA GLU A 115 -32.58 40.51 6.75
C GLU A 115 -33.17 41.93 6.57
N PRO A 116 -34.45 42.18 6.93
CA PRO A 116 -35.00 43.52 6.98
C PRO A 116 -34.41 44.27 8.18
N VAL A 117 -34.02 45.53 7.94
CA VAL A 117 -33.57 46.49 8.96
C VAL A 117 -34.73 46.95 9.83
#